data_AF-A0A227J4G4-F1
#
_entry.id   AF-A0A227J4G4-F1
#
_cell.length_a   1.000
_cell.length_b   1.000
_cell.length_c   1.000
_cell.angle_alpha   90.00
_cell.angle_beta   90.00
_cell.angle_gamma   90.00
#
_symmetry.space_group_name_H-M   'P 1'
#
loop_
_entity.id
_entity.type
_entity.pdbx_description
1 polymer ?
#
loop_
_entity_poly.entity_id
_entity_poly.type
_entity_poly.pdbx_seq_one_letter_code
_entity_poly.pdbx_strand_id
1 'polypeptide(L)'
;MVEDTASVAALYRSYLTPLGIDINIVGTGRDAIESLNHRIPDLILLDLRLPDMTGMDVLHAVKKSHPDVPIIFMTAHGSIDT
;
A
#
# COMPACT_ATOMS: atom_id res chain seq x y z
N MET A 1 -3.71 -0.32 -2.40
CA MET A 1 -2.39 -0.94 -2.67
C MET A 1 -1.42 0.18 -3.00
N VAL A 2 -0.24 0.16 -2.39
CA VAL A 2 0.82 1.15 -2.60
C VAL A 2 2.00 0.42 -3.20
N GLU A 3 2.23 0.62 -4.49
CA GLU A 3 3.16 -0.13 -5.34
C GLU A 3 3.57 0.76 -6.52
N ASP A 4 4.86 1.07 -6.64
CA ASP A 4 5.40 1.95 -7.67
C ASP A 4 5.74 1.20 -8.97
N THR A 5 5.88 -0.12 -8.91
CA THR A 5 6.19 -0.93 -10.09
C THR A 5 4.92 -1.26 -10.87
N ALA A 6 4.71 -0.55 -11.99
CA ALA A 6 3.50 -0.67 -12.81
C ALA A 6 3.17 -2.11 -13.27
N SER A 7 4.18 -2.94 -13.57
CA SER A 7 3.96 -4.34 -13.95
C SER A 7 3.47 -5.20 -12.80
N VAL A 8 3.98 -4.98 -11.59
CA VAL A 8 3.55 -5.66 -10.37
C VAL A 8 2.13 -5.21 -10.00
N ALA A 9 1.87 -3.91 -10.02
CA ALA A 9 0.53 -3.34 -9.85
C ALA A 9 -0.51 -3.95 -10.82
N ALA A 10 -0.15 -4.06 -12.12
CA ALA A 10 -1.02 -4.66 -13.12
C ALA A 10 -1.29 -6.15 -12.84
N LEU A 11 -0.27 -6.89 -12.39
CA LEU A 11 -0.41 -8.29 -12.00
C LEU A 11 -1.41 -8.44 -10.85
N TYR A 12 -1.26 -7.68 -9.77
CA TYR A 12 -2.18 -7.74 -8.63
C TYR A 12 -3.61 -7.33 -9.01
N ARG A 13 -3.76 -6.29 -9.83
CA ARG A 13 -5.09 -5.90 -10.34
C ARG A 13 -5.76 -7.05 -11.11
N SER A 14 -5.00 -7.74 -11.96
CA SER A 14 -5.49 -8.87 -12.74
C SER A 14 -5.96 -10.05 -11.89
N TYR A 15 -5.38 -10.25 -10.71
CA TYR A 15 -5.77 -11.32 -9.78
C TYR A 15 -6.92 -10.91 -8.85
N LEU A 16 -6.92 -9.67 -8.36
CA LEU A 16 -7.85 -9.24 -7.31
C LEU A 16 -9.19 -8.76 -7.87
N THR A 17 -9.21 -8.11 -9.04
CA THR A 17 -10.46 -7.65 -9.66
C THR A 17 -11.45 -8.79 -9.96
N PRO A 18 -11.04 -9.96 -10.51
CA PRO A 18 -11.95 -11.10 -10.72
C PRO A 18 -12.53 -11.68 -9.43
N LEU A 19 -11.88 -11.47 -8.28
CA LEU A 19 -12.38 -11.87 -6.97
C LEU A 19 -13.43 -10.91 -6.40
N GLY A 20 -13.82 -9.87 -7.16
CA GLY A 20 -14.75 -8.84 -6.72
C GLY A 20 -14.14 -7.85 -5.72
N ILE A 21 -12.81 -7.85 -5.55
CA ILE A 21 -12.11 -6.93 -4.67
C ILE A 21 -11.95 -5.59 -5.38
N ASP A 22 -12.49 -4.54 -4.77
CA ASP A 22 -12.27 -3.17 -5.22
C ASP A 22 -10.87 -2.70 -4.82
N ILE A 23 -10.01 -2.53 -5.82
CA ILE A 23 -8.60 -2.21 -5.63
C ILE A 23 -8.28 -0.82 -6.16
N ASN A 24 -7.87 0.06 -5.24
CA ASN A 24 -7.21 1.32 -5.56
C ASN A 24 -5.68 1.12 -5.51
N ILE A 25 -4.97 1.52 -6.57
CA ILE A 25 -3.51 1.41 -6.65
C ILE A 25 -2.91 2.81 -6.79
N VAL A 26 -1.92 3.10 -5.97
CA VAL A 26 -1.14 4.34 -5.99
C VAL A 26 0.35 4.01 -6.02
N GLY A 27 1.15 4.87 -6.67
CA GLY A 27 2.58 4.63 -6.91
C GLY A 27 3.53 5.31 -5.94
N THR A 28 3.02 6.13 -5.01
CA THR A 28 3.85 6.87 -4.05
C THR A 28 3.24 6.84 -2.66
N GLY A 29 4.07 7.05 -1.64
CA GLY A 29 3.61 7.14 -0.25
C GLY A 29 2.75 8.38 -0.02
N ARG A 30 3.06 9.51 -0.67
CA ARG A 30 2.22 10.71 -0.65
C ARG A 30 0.82 10.46 -1.18
N ASP A 31 0.70 9.86 -2.37
CA ASP A 31 -0.60 9.55 -2.96
C ASP A 31 -1.41 8.60 -2.05
N ALA A 32 -0.73 7.66 -1.39
CA ALA A 32 -1.39 6.77 -0.42
C ALA A 32 -2.01 7.56 0.74
N ILE A 33 -1.26 8.47 1.35
CA ILE A 33 -1.73 9.29 2.46
C ILE A 33 -2.86 10.23 2.00
N GLU A 34 -2.72 10.87 0.85
CA GLU A 34 -3.74 11.78 0.30
C GLU A 34 -5.04 11.04 -0.09
N SER A 35 -4.92 9.79 -0.57
CA SER A 35 -6.08 8.98 -0.95
C SER A 35 -7.02 8.70 0.23
N LEU A 36 -6.50 8.65 1.46
CA LEU A 36 -7.29 8.43 2.68
C LEU A 36 -8.28 9.56 2.97
N ASN A 37 -8.01 10.77 2.48
CA ASN A 37 -8.95 11.90 2.60
C ASN A 37 -10.22 11.70 1.75
N HIS A 38 -10.17 10.84 0.74
CA HIS A 38 -11.26 10.61 -0.19
C HIS A 38 -11.98 9.29 0.10
N ARG A 39 -11.22 8.25 0.47
CA ARG A 39 -11.76 6.93 0.77
C ARG A 39 -10.84 6.18 1.73
N ILE A 40 -11.43 5.73 2.84
CA ILE A 40 -10.75 4.86 3.81
C ILE A 40 -10.89 3.41 3.32
N PRO A 41 -9.78 2.68 3.05
CA PRO A 41 -9.83 1.29 2.63
C PRO A 41 -10.00 0.34 3.82
N ASP A 42 -10.56 -0.84 3.58
CA ASP A 42 -10.65 -1.90 4.57
C ASP A 42 -9.29 -2.56 4.86
N LEU A 43 -8.32 -2.43 3.94
CA LEU A 43 -6.97 -2.99 4.04
C LEU A 43 -6.00 -2.22 3.14
N ILE A 44 -4.78 -1.98 3.64
CA ILE A 44 -3.67 -1.46 2.83
C ILE A 44 -2.64 -2.56 2.61
N LEU A 45 -2.39 -2.90 1.34
CA LEU A 45 -1.19 -3.62 0.90
C LEU A 45 -0.11 -2.57 0.57
N LEU A 46 1.03 -2.65 1.24
CA LEU A 46 2.06 -1.60 1.24
C LEU A 46 3.44 -2.16 0.92
N ASP A 47 4.10 -1.67 -0.13
CA ASP A 47 5.53 -1.91 -0.33
C ASP A 47 6.36 -1.17 0.74
N LEU A 48 7.47 -1.78 1.16
CA LEU A 48 8.48 -1.15 2.02
C LEU A 48 9.28 -0.07 1.29
N ARG A 49 9.52 -0.23 -0.01
CA ARG A 49 10.32 0.73 -0.79
C ARG A 49 9.39 1.48 -1.74
N LEU A 50 9.28 2.78 -1.54
CA LEU A 50 8.55 3.68 -2.44
C LEU A 50 9.51 4.77 -2.93
N PRO A 51 9.24 5.39 -4.09
CA PRO A 51 10.13 6.37 -4.69
C PRO A 51 10.31 7.64 -3.86
N ASP A 52 9.37 7.96 -2.96
CA ASP A 52 9.33 9.22 -2.23
C ASP A 52 9.47 9.11 -0.70
N MET A 53 9.23 7.93 -0.11
CA MET A 53 9.40 7.63 1.32
C MET A 53 9.48 6.13 1.58
N THR A 54 9.70 5.71 2.82
CA THR A 54 9.64 4.29 3.18
C THR A 54 8.21 3.86 3.48
N GLY A 55 7.90 2.57 3.34
CA GLY A 55 6.62 2.01 3.79
C GLY A 55 6.40 2.21 5.30
N MET A 56 7.46 2.31 6.10
CA MET A 56 7.35 2.63 7.53
C MET A 56 6.86 4.06 7.76
N ASP A 57 7.28 5.02 6.94
CA ASP A 57 6.80 6.40 7.01
C ASP A 57 5.29 6.47 6.71
N VAL A 58 4.85 5.73 5.68
CA VAL A 58 3.42 5.59 5.35
C VAL A 58 2.67 4.96 6.53
N LEU A 59 3.14 3.84 7.09
CA LEU A 59 2.53 3.19 8.25
C LEU A 59 2.32 4.19 9.40
N HIS A 60 3.35 4.95 9.77
CA HIS A 60 3.24 5.93 10.85
C HIS A 60 2.20 7.02 10.54
N ALA A 61 2.18 7.55 9.32
CA ALA A 61 1.22 8.57 8.90
C ALA A 61 -0.23 8.04 8.91
N VAL A 62 -0.44 6.82 8.39
CA VAL A 62 -1.75 6.17 8.39
C VAL A 62 -2.19 5.89 9.82
N LYS A 63 -1.34 5.29 10.66
CA LYS A 63 -1.73 4.96 12.06
C LYS A 63 -1.99 6.17 12.94
N LYS A 64 -1.42 7.34 12.61
CA LYS A 64 -1.72 8.60 13.29
C LYS A 64 -3.13 9.12 13.00
N SER A 65 -3.66 8.88 11.81
CA SER A 65 -4.95 9.41 11.35
C SER A 65 -6.08 8.36 11.35
N HIS A 66 -5.73 7.12 11.05
CA HIS A 66 -6.60 5.97 10.86
C HIS A 66 -6.00 4.73 11.55
N PRO A 67 -5.93 4.71 12.90
CA PRO A 67 -5.25 3.66 13.66
C PRO A 67 -5.79 2.25 13.41
N ASP A 68 -7.07 2.14 13.05
CA ASP A 68 -7.77 0.86 12.88
C ASP A 68 -7.57 0.24 11.49
N VAL A 69 -7.11 1.00 10.49
CA VAL A 69 -6.91 0.47 9.13
C VAL A 69 -5.79 -0.57 9.16
N PRO A 70 -6.05 -1.85 8.84
CA PRO A 70 -5.02 -2.86 8.83
C PRO A 70 -4.05 -2.63 7.67
N ILE A 71 -2.78 -2.90 7.90
CA ILE A 71 -1.71 -2.76 6.91
C ILE A 71 -0.94 -4.07 6.84
N ILE A 72 -0.79 -4.60 5.63
CA ILE A 72 0.07 -5.74 5.32
C ILE A 72 1.23 -5.22 4.47
N PHE A 73 2.44 -5.41 4.98
CA PHE A 73 3.64 -5.15 4.20
C PHE A 73 3.83 -6.24 3.16
N MET A 74 4.05 -5.82 1.93
CA MET A 74 4.48 -6.70 0.85
C MET A 74 5.99 -6.57 0.72
N THR A 75 6.72 -7.62 1.06
CA THR A 75 8.19 -7.63 1.01
C THR A 75 8.63 -8.65 -0.03
N ALA A 76 9.33 -8.20 -1.07
CA ALA A 76 10.01 -9.07 -2.04
C ALA A 76 11.49 -9.29 -1.68
N HIS A 77 11.97 -8.67 -0.59
CA HIS A 77 13.31 -8.85 -0.05
C HIS A 77 13.22 -9.20 1.44
N GLY A 78 13.53 -10.45 1.76
CA GLY A 78 13.66 -10.93 3.12
C GLY A 78 14.97 -10.45 3.74
N SER A 79 15.08 -9.18 4.09
CA SER A 79 16.00 -8.78 5.16
C SER A 79 15.25 -8.94 6.47
N ILE A 80 15.27 -10.16 7.00
CA ILE A 80 14.99 -10.40 8.40
C ILE A 80 16.19 -9.77 9.13
N ASP A 81 16.01 -8.59 9.71
CA ASP A 81 16.97 -8.11 10.71
C ASP A 81 17.07 -9.21 11.77
N THR A 82 18.26 -9.80 11.87
CA THR A 82 18.58 -10.85 12.84
C THR A 82 19.19 -10.22 14.08
#